data_AF-A0A915ZIM6-F1
#
_entry.id   AF-A0A915ZIM6-F1
#
_cell.length_a   1.000
_cell.length_b   1.000
_cell.length_c   1.000
_cell.angle_alpha   90.00
_cell.angle_beta   90.00
_cell.angle_gamma   90.00
#
_symmetry.space_group_name_H-M   'P 1'
#
loop_
_entity.id
_entity.type
_entity.pdbx_description
1 polymer ?
#
loop_
_entity_poly.entity_id
_entity_poly.type
_entity_poly.pdbx_seq_one_letter_code
_entity_poly.pdbx_strand_id
1 'polypeptide(L)'
;MAIKNTQKTLETRTERLKLKNQKFKCIEPAALEEINGLFEILGEKIDNTVTQNDPQISSNPDHYQDFDSLYGQNTTEKDIPSKKNHHECKELAPSGILVAARVRDFVFCISCSKLRCLFSQYVLDDSDYEALQTAMKTFAYTCGSPIVPENHFLYDKVFVRMNLTCNLPIEQVYYSCKIEHSQICYYCGEEDNLVEPLQEILSQFQTVYPLCEVCQERGKNFFTKGKIQM
;
A
#
# COMPACT_ATOMS: atom_id res chain seq x y z
N MET A 1 11.98 19.12 -7.47
CA MET A 1 11.35 19.22 -6.14
C MET A 1 11.33 17.89 -5.38
N ALA A 2 11.10 16.74 -6.05
CA ALA A 2 11.08 15.41 -5.42
C ALA A 2 12.40 14.96 -4.76
N ILE A 3 13.55 15.16 -5.42
CA ILE A 3 14.86 14.70 -4.92
C ILE A 3 15.20 15.30 -3.53
N LYS A 4 14.91 16.58 -3.33
CA LYS A 4 15.20 17.30 -2.08
C LYS A 4 14.35 16.79 -0.90
N ASN A 5 13.10 16.40 -1.17
CA ASN A 5 12.21 15.81 -0.17
C ASN A 5 12.65 14.38 0.19
N THR A 6 13.07 13.59 -0.81
CA THR A 6 13.63 12.26 -0.59
C THR A 6 14.93 12.32 0.21
N GLN A 7 15.82 13.26 -0.10
CA GLN A 7 17.07 13.48 0.64
C GLN A 7 16.82 13.83 2.11
N LYS A 8 15.93 14.79 2.39
CA LYS A 8 15.57 15.16 3.77
C LYS A 8 14.97 13.99 4.57
N THR A 9 14.19 13.14 3.90
CA THR A 9 13.62 11.93 4.51
C THR A 9 14.70 10.90 4.82
N LEU A 10 15.66 10.70 3.92
CA LEU A 10 16.78 9.78 4.10
C LEU A 10 17.75 10.25 5.20
N GLU A 11 18.05 11.55 5.28
CA GLU A 11 18.85 12.14 6.37
C GLU A 11 18.21 11.87 7.74
N THR A 12 16.92 12.19 7.89
CA THR A 12 16.16 11.96 9.13
C THR A 12 16.17 10.49 9.57
N ARG A 13 16.15 9.55 8.61
CA ARG A 13 16.19 8.10 8.87
C ARG A 13 17.60 7.62 9.21
N THR A 14 18.62 8.17 8.56
CA THR A 14 20.01 7.75 8.74
C THR A 14 20.58 8.19 10.09
N GLU A 15 20.14 9.33 10.64
CA GLU A 15 20.49 9.76 12.01
C GLU A 15 20.08 8.77 13.11
N ARG A 16 19.08 7.93 12.84
CA ARG A 16 18.58 6.89 13.75
C ARG A 16 19.34 5.58 13.64
N LEU A 17 20.07 5.38 12.56
CA LEU A 17 20.91 4.20 12.36
C LEU A 17 22.21 4.36 13.16
N LYS A 18 22.57 3.31 13.90
CA LYS A 18 23.86 3.23 14.61
C LYS A 18 24.53 1.92 14.24
N LEU A 19 25.77 1.99 13.76
CA LEU A 19 26.61 0.82 13.60
C LEU A 19 27.70 0.87 14.66
N LYS A 20 27.79 -0.17 15.50
CA LYS A 20 28.76 -0.25 16.61
C LYS A 20 28.75 1.00 17.52
N ASN A 21 27.55 1.47 17.87
CA ASN A 21 27.30 2.68 18.68
C ASN A 21 27.75 4.01 18.06
N GLN A 22 28.21 4.03 16.81
CA GLN A 22 28.51 5.26 16.08
C GLN A 22 27.32 5.61 15.18
N LYS A 23 26.93 6.89 15.21
CA LYS A 23 25.92 7.41 14.27
C LYS A 23 26.52 7.42 12.87
N PHE A 24 25.74 7.00 11.88
CA PHE A 24 26.14 7.20 10.49
C PHE A 24 26.21 8.71 10.20
N LYS A 25 27.29 9.15 9.56
CA LYS A 25 27.37 10.48 8.97
C LYS A 25 27.02 10.36 7.50
N CYS A 26 25.90 10.96 7.09
CA CYS A 26 25.70 11.27 5.68
C CYS A 26 26.75 12.33 5.30
N ILE A 27 27.57 12.03 4.30
CA ILE A 27 28.35 13.07 3.62
C ILE A 27 27.38 13.78 2.67
N GLU A 28 27.70 15.03 2.29
CA GLU A 28 26.85 15.90 1.48
C GLU A 28 26.13 15.17 0.33
N PRO A 29 24.86 15.54 0.04
CA PRO A 29 24.09 14.88 -1.00
C PRO A 29 24.84 14.94 -2.34
N ALA A 30 24.90 13.80 -3.03
CA ALA A 30 25.49 13.72 -4.36
C ALA A 30 24.86 14.78 -5.29
N ALA A 31 25.70 15.47 -6.06
CA ALA A 31 25.25 16.46 -7.02
C ALA A 31 24.43 15.78 -8.12
N LEU A 32 23.53 16.52 -8.78
CA LEU A 32 22.65 15.95 -9.81
C LEU A 32 23.45 15.34 -10.96
N GLU A 33 24.61 15.92 -11.25
CA GLU A 33 25.57 15.48 -12.26
C GLU A 33 26.21 14.14 -11.88
N GLU A 34 26.49 13.91 -10.59
CA GLU A 34 27.05 12.64 -10.09
C GLU A 34 25.99 11.54 -10.12
N ILE A 35 24.74 11.88 -9.79
CA ILE A 35 23.60 10.97 -9.88
C ILE A 35 23.37 10.55 -11.34
N ASN A 36 23.34 11.51 -12.26
CA ASN A 36 23.16 11.23 -13.68
C ASN A 36 24.34 10.41 -14.23
N GLY A 37 25.58 10.76 -13.87
CA GLY A 37 26.75 9.98 -14.25
C GLY A 37 26.70 8.54 -13.77
N LEU A 38 26.18 8.29 -12.56
CA LEU A 38 25.96 6.93 -12.06
C LEU A 38 24.91 6.18 -12.90
N PHE A 39 23.80 6.82 -13.25
CA PHE A 39 22.77 6.20 -14.09
C PHE A 39 23.24 5.91 -15.51
N GLU A 40 24.07 6.77 -16.10
CA GLU A 40 24.70 6.52 -17.41
C GLU A 40 25.66 5.31 -17.34
N ILE A 41 26.52 5.25 -16.32
CA ILE A 41 27.43 4.10 -16.12
C ILE A 41 26.65 2.80 -15.89
N LEU A 42 25.54 2.85 -15.14
CA LEU A 42 24.66 1.71 -14.94
C LEU A 42 23.93 1.34 -16.24
N GLY A 43 23.48 2.31 -17.04
CA GLY A 43 22.84 2.08 -18.32
C GLY A 43 23.78 1.49 -19.38
N GLU A 44 25.07 1.82 -19.35
CA GLU A 44 26.08 1.24 -20.23
C GLU A 44 26.55 -0.17 -19.79
N LYS A 45 26.55 -0.45 -18.49
CA LYS A 45 27.07 -1.72 -17.93
C LYS A 45 26.00 -2.76 -17.63
N ILE A 46 24.75 -2.37 -17.48
CA ILE A 46 23.63 -3.29 -17.26
C ILE A 46 23.03 -3.61 -18.63
N ASP A 47 23.17 -4.85 -19.04
CA ASP A 47 22.51 -5.36 -20.23
C ASP A 47 20.99 -5.28 -19.98
N ASN A 48 20.28 -4.40 -20.72
CA ASN A 48 18.84 -4.15 -20.54
C ASN A 48 17.96 -5.36 -20.93
N THR A 49 18.60 -6.48 -21.28
CA THR A 49 17.99 -7.78 -21.52
C THR A 49 18.00 -8.71 -20.30
N VAL A 50 18.64 -8.32 -19.18
CA VAL A 50 18.65 -9.10 -17.93
C VAL A 50 17.23 -9.15 -17.35
N THR A 51 16.55 -10.25 -17.65
CA THR A 51 15.37 -10.70 -16.92
C THR A 51 15.87 -11.65 -15.83
N GLN A 52 15.82 -11.19 -14.57
CA GLN A 52 16.12 -12.06 -13.46
C GLN A 52 14.91 -12.96 -13.24
N ASN A 53 15.08 -14.25 -13.44
CA ASN A 53 14.00 -15.22 -13.26
C ASN A 53 13.71 -15.40 -11.77
N ASP A 54 12.43 -15.42 -11.40
CA ASP A 54 11.99 -15.63 -10.02
C ASP A 54 12.50 -16.98 -9.48
N PRO A 55 12.89 -17.06 -8.20
CA PRO A 55 13.33 -18.31 -7.59
C PRO A 55 12.26 -19.41 -7.72
N GLN A 56 12.61 -20.52 -8.38
CA GLN A 56 11.73 -21.68 -8.52
C GLN A 56 12.10 -22.74 -7.48
N ILE A 57 11.11 -23.41 -6.88
CA ILE A 57 11.37 -24.55 -5.98
C ILE A 57 11.90 -25.72 -6.81
N SER A 58 12.97 -26.37 -6.33
CA SER A 58 13.53 -27.55 -6.98
C SER A 58 12.65 -28.78 -6.76
N SER A 59 13.03 -29.93 -7.30
CA SER A 59 12.37 -31.20 -6.97
C SER A 59 12.45 -31.55 -5.48
N ASN A 60 13.39 -30.94 -4.74
CA ASN A 60 13.42 -30.98 -3.28
C ASN A 60 12.69 -29.72 -2.72
N PRO A 61 11.62 -29.89 -1.93
CA PRO A 61 10.85 -28.77 -1.40
C PRO A 61 11.63 -27.83 -0.46
N ASP A 62 12.78 -28.25 0.08
CA ASP A 62 13.62 -27.43 0.96
C ASP A 62 14.68 -26.59 0.21
N HIS A 63 14.75 -26.71 -1.12
CA HIS A 63 15.75 -26.01 -1.94
C HIS A 63 15.16 -25.37 -3.19
N TYR A 64 15.68 -24.20 -3.54
CA TYR A 64 15.41 -23.56 -4.83
C TYR A 64 16.24 -24.22 -5.94
N GLN A 65 15.78 -24.08 -7.19
CA GLN A 65 16.53 -24.46 -8.37
C GLN A 65 17.77 -23.57 -8.51
N ASP A 66 18.85 -24.16 -9.00
CA ASP A 66 20.12 -23.47 -9.19
C ASP A 66 20.01 -22.36 -10.25
N PHE A 67 20.72 -21.25 -10.04
CA PHE A 67 20.71 -20.09 -10.93
C PHE A 67 21.03 -20.48 -12.39
N ASP A 68 22.05 -21.29 -12.61
CA ASP A 68 22.49 -21.71 -13.95
C ASP A 68 21.41 -22.50 -14.70
N SER A 69 20.52 -23.18 -13.97
CA SER A 69 19.42 -23.95 -14.58
C SER A 69 18.25 -23.06 -15.01
N LEU A 70 18.09 -21.90 -14.35
CA LEU A 70 17.01 -20.95 -14.59
C LEU A 70 17.42 -19.84 -15.54
N TYR A 71 18.69 -19.46 -15.56
CA TYR A 71 19.18 -18.30 -16.32
C TYR A 71 18.89 -18.45 -17.83
N GLY A 72 18.31 -17.41 -18.43
CA GLY A 72 17.99 -17.38 -19.86
C GLY A 72 16.68 -18.07 -20.27
N GLN A 73 15.93 -18.66 -19.34
CA GLN A 73 14.58 -19.16 -19.62
C GLN A 73 13.56 -18.02 -19.65
N ASN A 74 12.52 -18.13 -20.49
CA ASN A 74 11.42 -17.17 -20.49
C ASN A 74 10.57 -17.34 -19.23
N THR A 75 10.31 -16.25 -18.51
CA THR A 75 9.32 -16.22 -17.44
C THR A 75 7.92 -16.03 -17.99
N THR A 76 6.96 -16.69 -17.36
CA THR A 76 5.53 -16.53 -17.62
C THR A 76 4.82 -16.07 -16.34
N GLU A 77 3.57 -15.61 -16.46
CA GLU A 77 2.78 -15.24 -15.28
C GLU A 77 2.62 -16.38 -14.26
N LYS A 78 2.81 -17.63 -14.70
CA LYS A 78 2.76 -18.80 -13.83
C LYS A 78 3.95 -18.88 -12.90
N ASP A 79 5.06 -18.23 -13.21
CA ASP A 79 6.31 -18.29 -12.44
C ASP A 79 6.31 -17.33 -11.25
N ILE A 80 5.36 -16.37 -11.25
CA ILE A 80 5.15 -15.37 -10.21
C ILE A 80 4.65 -16.07 -8.93
N PRO A 81 5.44 -16.12 -7.84
CA PRO A 81 5.04 -16.78 -6.60
C PRO A 81 3.74 -16.21 -6.01
N SER A 82 3.50 -14.91 -6.19
CA SER A 82 2.26 -14.25 -5.74
C SER A 82 1.01 -14.59 -6.56
N LYS A 83 1.15 -15.28 -7.71
CA LYS A 83 0.05 -15.87 -8.49
C LYS A 83 -0.05 -17.39 -8.33
N LYS A 84 1.00 -18.08 -7.85
CA LYS A 84 0.97 -19.52 -7.58
C LYS A 84 0.15 -19.77 -6.30
N ASN A 85 -1.04 -20.32 -6.51
CA ASN A 85 -2.04 -20.65 -5.50
C ASN A 85 -2.59 -19.44 -4.74
N HIS A 86 -3.89 -19.19 -4.92
CA HIS A 86 -4.71 -18.61 -3.87
C HIS A 86 -4.58 -19.50 -2.62
N HIS A 87 -3.54 -19.31 -1.81
CA HIS A 87 -3.77 -19.43 -0.38
C HIS A 87 -4.93 -18.47 -0.15
N GLU A 88 -6.11 -19.02 0.18
CA GLU A 88 -7.21 -18.22 0.70
C GLU A 88 -6.60 -17.32 1.76
N CYS A 89 -6.47 -16.03 1.46
CA CYS A 89 -5.92 -15.07 2.38
C CYS A 89 -6.96 -15.00 3.50
N LYS A 90 -6.74 -15.80 4.55
CA LYS A 90 -7.73 -16.01 5.60
C LYS A 90 -7.94 -14.66 6.26
N GLU A 91 -9.19 -14.18 6.19
CA GLU A 91 -9.56 -12.96 6.89
C GLU A 91 -9.35 -13.18 8.39
N LEU A 92 -8.49 -12.36 9.00
CA LEU A 92 -8.20 -12.43 10.43
C LEU A 92 -9.35 -11.83 11.25
N ALA A 93 -10.06 -10.87 10.67
CA ALA A 93 -11.20 -10.24 11.32
C ALA A 93 -12.36 -11.24 11.50
N PRO A 94 -12.95 -11.31 12.70
CA PRO A 94 -14.21 -12.02 12.92
C PRO A 94 -15.31 -11.59 11.94
N SER A 95 -16.18 -12.54 11.59
CA SER A 95 -17.31 -12.31 10.68
C SER A 95 -18.17 -11.12 11.13
N GLY A 96 -18.47 -10.22 10.19
CA GLY A 96 -19.33 -9.05 10.43
C GLY A 96 -18.63 -7.83 11.01
N ILE A 97 -17.32 -7.86 11.26
CA ILE A 97 -16.57 -6.71 11.79
C ILE A 97 -16.18 -5.70 10.70
N LEU A 98 -15.94 -6.14 9.46
CA LEU A 98 -15.46 -5.28 8.37
C LEU A 98 -16.58 -4.41 7.75
N VAL A 99 -17.23 -3.59 8.58
CA VAL A 99 -18.36 -2.72 8.23
C VAL A 99 -18.13 -1.29 8.70
N ALA A 100 -18.79 -0.32 8.07
CA ALA A 100 -18.61 1.11 8.31
C ALA A 100 -18.75 1.53 9.79
N ALA A 101 -19.68 0.92 10.53
CA ALA A 101 -19.90 1.21 11.96
C ALA A 101 -18.75 0.75 12.88
N ARG A 102 -17.86 -0.11 12.38
CA ARG A 102 -16.74 -0.69 13.12
C ARG A 102 -15.39 -0.09 12.73
N VAL A 103 -15.35 0.86 11.79
CA VAL A 103 -14.15 1.64 11.50
C VAL A 103 -13.79 2.47 12.74
N ARG A 104 -12.51 2.48 13.10
CA ARG A 104 -11.97 3.22 14.26
C ARG A 104 -10.89 4.22 13.91
N ASP A 105 -10.13 3.94 12.87
CA ASP A 105 -9.10 4.83 12.37
C ASP A 105 -8.69 4.38 10.95
N PHE A 106 -7.63 4.96 10.44
CA PHE A 106 -7.10 4.70 9.12
C PHE A 106 -5.58 4.58 9.14
N VAL A 107 -5.03 3.77 8.24
CA VAL A 107 -3.57 3.61 8.08
C VAL A 107 -3.16 3.75 6.62
N PHE A 108 -2.02 4.40 6.38
CA PHE A 108 -1.44 4.51 5.04
C PHE A 108 -0.56 3.30 4.73
N CYS A 109 -0.81 2.67 3.58
CA CYS A 109 0.08 1.65 3.06
C CYS A 109 1.40 2.27 2.57
N ILE A 110 2.54 1.78 3.04
CA ILE A 110 3.85 2.30 2.63
C ILE A 110 4.18 2.06 1.15
N SER A 111 3.54 1.06 0.53
CA SER A 111 3.83 0.64 -0.85
C SER A 111 3.03 1.41 -1.90
N CYS A 112 1.78 1.77 -1.60
CA CYS A 112 0.91 2.45 -2.55
C CYS A 112 0.36 3.80 -2.06
N SER A 113 0.70 4.20 -0.84
CA SER A 113 0.24 5.42 -0.18
C SER A 113 -1.27 5.55 -0.03
N LYS A 114 -2.05 4.50 -0.34
CA LYS A 114 -3.50 4.49 -0.10
C LYS A 114 -3.80 4.29 1.36
N LEU A 115 -4.79 5.04 1.81
CA LEU A 115 -5.39 4.92 3.12
C LEU A 115 -6.30 3.68 3.20
N ARG A 116 -6.19 2.92 4.28
CA ARG A 116 -6.94 1.68 4.57
C ARG A 116 -7.66 1.81 5.90
N CYS A 117 -8.85 1.23 6.00
CA CYS A 117 -9.67 1.27 7.20
C CYS A 117 -9.14 0.31 8.27
N LEU A 118 -9.06 0.80 9.51
CA LEU A 118 -8.82 0.00 10.70
C LEU A 118 -10.15 -0.26 11.40
N PHE A 119 -10.43 -1.52 11.70
CA PHE A 119 -11.68 -1.97 12.29
C PHE A 119 -11.46 -2.50 13.70
N SER A 120 -12.43 -2.27 14.58
CA SER A 120 -12.51 -2.98 15.86
C SER A 120 -13.95 -3.25 16.25
N GLN A 121 -14.18 -4.37 16.94
CA GLN A 121 -15.49 -4.72 17.48
C GLN A 121 -15.99 -3.60 18.40
N TYR A 122 -15.15 -3.09 19.29
CA TYR A 122 -15.53 -2.07 20.27
C TYR A 122 -14.89 -0.72 19.93
N VAL A 123 -15.41 0.35 20.54
CA VAL A 123 -14.69 1.63 20.53
C VAL A 123 -13.40 1.43 21.32
N LEU A 124 -12.29 1.94 20.80
CA LEU A 124 -11.00 1.84 21.48
C LEU A 124 -11.03 2.78 22.68
N ASP A 125 -10.56 2.31 23.83
CA ASP A 125 -10.27 3.19 24.96
C ASP A 125 -9.00 4.01 24.68
N ASP A 126 -8.73 5.00 25.53
CA ASP A 126 -7.60 5.92 25.34
C ASP A 126 -6.26 5.18 25.28
N SER A 127 -6.10 4.10 26.08
CA SER A 127 -4.86 3.33 26.12
C SER A 127 -4.66 2.50 24.84
N ASP A 128 -5.71 1.80 24.38
CA ASP A 128 -5.70 1.04 23.13
C ASP A 128 -5.49 1.99 21.93
N TYR A 129 -6.08 3.18 21.96
CA TYR A 129 -5.91 4.18 20.90
C TYR A 129 -4.48 4.75 20.86
N GLU A 130 -3.91 5.13 22.00
CA GLU A 130 -2.50 5.58 22.07
C GLU A 130 -1.52 4.50 21.57
N ALA A 131 -1.78 3.25 21.92
CA ALA A 131 -0.99 2.12 21.44
C ALA A 131 -1.14 1.92 19.93
N LEU A 132 -2.35 2.10 19.38
CA LEU A 132 -2.57 2.04 17.94
C LEU A 132 -1.80 3.15 17.20
N GLN A 133 -1.85 4.38 17.71
CA GLN A 133 -1.07 5.50 17.16
C GLN A 133 0.44 5.23 17.19
N THR A 134 0.91 4.58 18.25
CA THR A 134 2.31 4.15 18.37
C THR A 134 2.63 3.07 17.35
N ALA A 135 1.79 2.04 17.25
CA ALA A 135 1.95 0.95 16.29
C ALA A 135 2.02 1.44 14.84
N MET A 136 1.16 2.38 14.44
CA MET A 136 1.17 2.98 13.10
C MET A 136 2.47 3.74 12.77
N LYS A 137 3.16 4.27 13.78
CA LYS A 137 4.46 4.95 13.62
C LYS A 137 5.64 3.98 13.66
N THR A 138 5.47 2.85 14.34
CA THR A 138 6.53 1.85 14.57
C THR A 138 6.58 0.80 13.46
N PHE A 139 5.42 0.30 13.03
CA PHE A 139 5.32 -0.77 12.04
C PHE A 139 5.01 -0.22 10.65
N ALA A 140 5.73 -0.74 9.66
CA ALA A 140 5.53 -0.35 8.27
C ALA A 140 4.38 -1.17 7.65
N TYR A 141 3.19 -0.58 7.58
CA TYR A 141 2.00 -1.27 7.09
C TYR A 141 1.99 -1.43 5.56
N THR A 142 1.64 -2.63 5.08
CA THR A 142 1.39 -2.91 3.66
C THR A 142 0.00 -3.54 3.46
N CYS A 143 -0.63 -3.28 2.31
CA CYS A 143 -1.96 -3.82 2.00
C CYS A 143 -1.98 -5.35 2.16
N GLY A 144 -2.98 -5.87 2.86
CA GLY A 144 -3.18 -7.31 3.07
C GLY A 144 -2.32 -7.93 4.17
N SER A 145 -1.55 -7.12 4.91
CA SER A 145 -0.83 -7.57 6.11
C SER A 145 -1.50 -7.06 7.38
N PRO A 146 -1.35 -7.71 8.55
CA PRO A 146 -1.84 -7.17 9.82
C PRO A 146 -1.16 -5.84 10.17
N ILE A 147 -1.82 -4.99 10.97
CA ILE A 147 -1.25 -3.69 11.39
C ILE A 147 -0.15 -3.84 12.44
N VAL A 148 -0.16 -4.94 13.18
CA VAL A 148 0.79 -5.28 14.24
C VAL A 148 1.17 -6.76 14.15
N PRO A 149 2.31 -7.20 14.69
CA PRO A 149 2.68 -8.62 14.76
C PRO A 149 1.76 -9.42 15.71
N GLU A 150 1.72 -10.75 15.52
CA GLU A 150 0.87 -11.70 16.28
C GLU A 150 1.01 -11.61 17.80
N ASN A 151 2.20 -11.26 18.31
CA ASN A 151 2.46 -11.15 19.73
C ASN A 151 2.03 -9.80 20.34
N HIS A 152 1.52 -8.87 19.53
CA HIS A 152 1.08 -7.57 20.01
C HIS A 152 -0.35 -7.66 20.56
N PHE A 153 -0.63 -7.01 21.69
CA PHE A 153 -1.96 -7.09 22.33
C PHE A 153 -3.11 -6.49 21.51
N LEU A 154 -2.80 -5.68 20.49
CA LEU A 154 -3.79 -5.16 19.53
C LEU A 154 -4.10 -6.14 18.39
N TYR A 155 -3.35 -7.24 18.23
CA TYR A 155 -3.46 -8.15 17.09
C TYR A 155 -4.88 -8.71 16.91
N ASP A 156 -5.52 -9.13 18.00
CA ASP A 156 -6.90 -9.64 18.01
C ASP A 156 -7.95 -8.56 18.37
N LYS A 157 -7.54 -7.28 18.41
CA LYS A 157 -8.43 -6.15 18.71
C LYS A 157 -8.66 -5.22 17.52
N VAL A 158 -7.62 -4.98 16.72
CA VAL A 158 -7.62 -4.05 15.59
C VAL A 158 -7.28 -4.80 14.31
N PHE A 159 -8.20 -4.72 13.34
CA PHE A 159 -8.13 -5.48 12.11
C PHE A 159 -8.02 -4.56 10.91
N VAL A 160 -7.35 -5.07 9.88
CA VAL A 160 -7.43 -4.57 8.51
C VAL A 160 -7.95 -5.70 7.63
N ARG A 161 -8.48 -5.37 6.46
CA ARG A 161 -8.90 -6.38 5.50
C ARG A 161 -7.67 -7.07 4.89
N MET A 162 -7.59 -8.39 5.03
CA MET A 162 -6.43 -9.20 4.61
C MET A 162 -6.40 -9.43 3.09
N ASN A 163 -7.55 -9.42 2.42
CA ASN A 163 -7.62 -9.55 0.96
C ASN A 163 -7.48 -8.19 0.23
N LEU A 164 -6.71 -7.26 0.80
CA LEU A 164 -6.38 -5.98 0.17
C LEU A 164 -5.08 -6.09 -0.62
N THR A 165 -5.10 -5.62 -1.86
CA THR A 165 -3.88 -5.41 -2.64
C THR A 165 -3.69 -3.92 -2.95
N CYS A 166 -2.46 -3.53 -3.26
CA CYS A 166 -2.14 -2.14 -3.62
C CYS A 166 -2.91 -1.64 -4.85
N ASN A 167 -3.38 -2.54 -5.70
CA ASN A 167 -4.14 -2.22 -6.91
C ASN A 167 -5.62 -1.93 -6.63
N LEU A 168 -6.15 -2.36 -5.48
CA LEU A 168 -7.53 -2.09 -5.13
C LEU A 168 -7.75 -0.61 -4.76
N PRO A 169 -8.93 -0.05 -5.10
CA PRO A 169 -9.32 1.30 -4.72
C PRO A 169 -9.46 1.46 -3.20
N ILE A 170 -9.72 2.68 -2.74
CA ILE A 170 -10.11 2.97 -1.37
C ILE A 170 -11.37 2.15 -1.01
N GLU A 171 -11.41 1.66 0.21
CA GLU A 171 -12.52 0.83 0.68
C GLU A 171 -13.81 1.63 0.70
N GLN A 172 -14.89 1.10 0.15
CA GLN A 172 -16.18 1.83 0.10
C GLN A 172 -16.72 2.18 1.49
N VAL A 173 -16.37 1.39 2.51
CA VAL A 173 -16.76 1.64 3.90
C VAL A 173 -16.15 2.93 4.46
N TYR A 174 -15.00 3.39 3.92
CA TYR A 174 -14.41 4.70 4.22
C TYR A 174 -15.48 5.80 4.08
N TYR A 175 -16.09 5.88 2.89
CA TYR A 175 -17.07 6.93 2.54
C TYR A 175 -18.40 6.88 3.30
N SER A 176 -18.67 5.79 4.01
CA SER A 176 -19.93 5.59 4.73
C SER A 176 -19.71 5.48 6.25
N CYS A 177 -18.46 5.55 6.71
CA CYS A 177 -18.15 5.48 8.12
C CYS A 177 -18.53 6.80 8.81
N LYS A 178 -18.59 6.75 10.15
CA LYS A 178 -19.03 7.89 10.96
C LYS A 178 -17.87 8.77 11.45
N ILE A 179 -16.63 8.41 11.10
CA ILE A 179 -15.46 9.19 11.46
C ILE A 179 -15.47 10.44 10.57
N GLU A 180 -15.20 11.60 11.16
CA GLU A 180 -15.04 12.83 10.38
C GLU A 180 -13.72 12.77 9.61
N HIS A 181 -13.78 12.87 8.29
CA HIS A 181 -12.62 12.80 7.40
C HIS A 181 -12.89 13.55 6.10
N SER A 182 -11.81 13.89 5.38
CA SER A 182 -11.87 14.50 4.06
C SER A 182 -12.56 13.60 3.03
N GLN A 183 -13.05 14.20 1.94
CA GLN A 183 -13.39 13.45 0.73
C GLN A 183 -12.10 13.15 -0.03
N ILE A 184 -11.94 11.91 -0.49
CA ILE A 184 -10.79 11.48 -1.29
C ILE A 184 -11.23 10.72 -2.54
N CYS A 185 -10.41 10.81 -3.59
CA CYS A 185 -10.60 10.04 -4.82
C CYS A 185 -10.68 8.54 -4.53
N TYR A 186 -11.72 7.89 -5.07
CA TYR A 186 -11.98 6.46 -4.92
C TYR A 186 -10.80 5.58 -5.30
N TYR A 187 -10.06 5.95 -6.34
CA TYR A 187 -9.03 5.06 -6.88
C TYR A 187 -7.66 5.22 -6.22
N CYS A 188 -7.25 6.46 -5.92
CA CYS A 188 -5.91 6.75 -5.43
C CYS A 188 -5.86 7.32 -4.00
N GLY A 189 -6.97 7.83 -3.48
CA GLY A 189 -7.01 8.46 -2.16
C GLY A 189 -6.54 9.92 -2.13
N GLU A 190 -6.40 10.59 -3.28
CA GLU A 190 -6.03 12.01 -3.35
C GLU A 190 -7.18 12.90 -2.87
N GLU A 191 -6.87 13.94 -2.08
CA GLU A 191 -7.84 14.91 -1.56
C GLU A 191 -8.05 16.07 -2.55
N ASP A 192 -7.00 16.42 -3.29
CA ASP A 192 -6.99 17.59 -4.17
C ASP A 192 -7.51 17.26 -5.59
N ASN A 193 -7.95 18.32 -6.29
CA ASN A 193 -8.38 18.30 -7.69
C ASN A 193 -9.44 17.21 -7.97
N LEU A 194 -10.43 17.13 -7.07
CA LEU A 194 -11.60 16.29 -7.27
C LEU A 194 -12.48 16.88 -8.38
N VAL A 195 -12.90 16.01 -9.29
CA VAL A 195 -13.75 16.34 -10.43
C VAL A 195 -15.20 16.39 -9.96
N GLU A 196 -15.89 17.46 -10.31
CA GLU A 196 -17.32 17.59 -10.10
C GLU A 196 -18.10 16.64 -11.04
N PRO A 197 -18.93 15.73 -10.52
CA PRO A 197 -19.71 14.82 -11.34
C PRO A 197 -20.83 15.56 -12.10
N LEU A 198 -21.11 15.11 -13.33
CA LEU A 198 -22.23 15.61 -14.13
C LEU A 198 -23.57 15.29 -13.44
N GLN A 199 -24.54 16.21 -13.57
CA GLN A 199 -25.88 16.05 -12.98
C GLN A 199 -26.62 14.80 -13.48
N GLU A 200 -26.36 14.38 -14.71
CA GLU A 200 -26.89 13.14 -15.28
C GLU A 200 -26.44 11.90 -14.50
N ILE A 201 -25.21 11.89 -13.99
CA ILE A 201 -24.68 10.77 -13.19
C ILE A 201 -25.30 10.82 -11.79
N LEU A 202 -25.37 12.00 -11.18
CA LEU A 202 -25.96 12.18 -9.84
C LEU A 202 -27.44 11.79 -9.79
N SER A 203 -28.20 12.04 -10.86
CA SER A 203 -29.61 11.67 -10.96
C SER A 203 -29.85 10.17 -11.23
N GLN A 204 -28.85 9.45 -11.74
CA GLN A 204 -28.99 8.03 -12.11
C GLN A 204 -28.56 7.07 -10.99
N PHE A 205 -27.77 7.51 -10.03
CA PHE A 205 -27.15 6.64 -9.03
C PHE A 205 -27.30 7.19 -7.61
N GLN A 206 -27.61 6.31 -6.66
CA GLN A 206 -27.70 6.65 -5.23
C GLN A 206 -26.36 7.09 -4.65
N THR A 207 -25.25 6.57 -5.17
CA THR A 207 -23.91 6.93 -4.70
C THR A 207 -22.96 7.08 -5.87
N VAL A 208 -22.29 8.21 -5.90
CA VAL A 208 -21.21 8.54 -6.84
C VAL A 208 -19.96 8.81 -6.01
N TYR A 209 -18.94 7.98 -6.16
CA TYR A 209 -17.71 8.10 -5.37
C TYR A 209 -16.77 9.12 -6.01
N PRO A 210 -16.03 9.93 -5.22
CA PRO A 210 -15.16 10.98 -5.77
C PRO A 210 -14.09 10.45 -6.73
N LEU A 211 -13.73 11.28 -7.70
CA LEU A 211 -12.70 11.00 -8.70
C LEU A 211 -11.79 12.24 -8.82
N CYS A 212 -10.48 12.07 -8.83
CA CYS A 212 -9.56 13.18 -9.13
C CYS A 212 -9.22 13.25 -10.62
N GLU A 213 -8.81 14.44 -11.07
CA GLU A 213 -8.41 14.72 -12.46
C GLU A 213 -7.34 13.75 -12.96
N VAL A 214 -6.30 13.49 -12.16
CA VAL A 214 -5.21 12.56 -12.51
C VAL A 214 -5.73 11.15 -12.80
N CYS A 215 -6.71 10.66 -12.03
CA CYS A 215 -7.31 9.37 -12.30
C CYS A 215 -8.22 9.40 -13.54
N GLN A 216 -8.92 10.52 -13.77
CA GLN A 216 -9.74 10.72 -14.94
C GLN A 216 -8.90 10.72 -16.24
N GLU A 217 -7.79 11.44 -16.25
CA GLU A 217 -6.82 11.48 -17.37
C GLU A 217 -6.23 10.10 -17.67
N ARG A 218 -6.08 9.25 -16.64
CA ARG A 218 -5.66 7.85 -16.76
C ARG A 218 -6.80 6.92 -17.21
N GLY A 219 -7.93 7.47 -17.66
CA GLY A 219 -9.06 6.73 -18.20
C GLY A 219 -9.99 6.12 -17.15
N LYS A 220 -9.93 6.56 -15.89
CA LYS A 220 -10.92 6.15 -14.88
C LYS A 220 -12.17 7.01 -14.99
N ASN A 221 -13.32 6.40 -14.72
CA ASN A 221 -14.60 7.08 -14.60
C ASN A 221 -15.10 7.00 -13.15
N PHE A 222 -16.08 7.84 -12.80
CA PHE A 222 -16.77 7.77 -11.51
C PHE A 222 -17.21 6.34 -11.21
N PHE A 223 -16.85 5.84 -10.03
CA PHE A 223 -17.41 4.60 -9.53
C PHE A 223 -18.79 4.90 -8.93
N THR A 224 -19.81 4.12 -9.29
CA THR A 224 -21.20 4.40 -8.90
C THR A 224 -21.89 3.17 -8.31
N LYS A 225 -22.90 3.40 -7.48
CA LYS A 225 -23.72 2.34 -6.87
C LYS A 225 -25.19 2.73 -6.77
N GLY A 226 -26.05 1.70 -6.73
CA GLY A 226 -27.49 1.84 -6.50
C GLY A 226 -28.17 2.61 -7.62
N LYS A 227 -28.28 2.01 -8.82
CA LYS A 227 -28.98 2.65 -9.94
C LYS A 227 -30.42 2.97 -9.53
N ILE A 228 -30.83 4.22 -9.71
CA ILE A 228 -32.18 4.69 -9.42
C ILE A 228 -33.04 4.25 -10.61
N GLN A 229 -33.97 3.32 -10.37
CA GLN A 229 -35.02 3.03 -11.35
C GLN A 229 -35.99 4.19 -11.36
N MET A 230 -36.17 4.80 -12.54
CA MET A 230 -37.26 5.73 -12.82
C MET A 230 -38.58 4.99 -12.90
#